data_AF-A0A7K4NSN6-F1
#
_entry.id   AF-A0A7K4NSN6-F1
#
_cell.length_a   1.000
_cell.length_b   1.000
_cell.length_c   1.000
_cell.angle_alpha   90.00
_cell.angle_beta   90.00
_cell.angle_gamma   90.00
#
_symmetry.space_group_name_H-M   'P 1'
#
loop_
_entity.id
_entity.type
_entity.pdbx_description
1 polymer ?
#
loop_
_entity_poly.entity_id
_entity_poly.type
_entity_poly.pdbx_seq_one_letter_code
_entity_poly.pdbx_strand_id
1 'polypeptide(L)'
;MVLHELGKWNLDELAKNPNRKIIDKKLAKIESDAKKFEKIKKSLNPKVSSVKFLKLLHDVENISEKSSIIGGYASLRYSEDTQSDEATALLTRISKFGSDIENRLLFFDLWWKKQVDEKNAKRLIKSAGQFSEYLRFKRLLAKYSLSEPEEKIINTLDVTGASALVKIYDKITNAYVYVVTVDGKKRTMNREQLTTLVRNKKAKTREAAYKSLFSRYNENKGVTGEIYQNIVLNWKDEGIGMRGFSSPITIRNISNNVDDETTKTLLDVCKKNSKVFQKYFLQKAKLLGMKKLRRYDLYAPNKSKIKEKNYSYDKSVKLVLESLAKFSPVLSDYANNVFKKKHVDSIIRPGKTSGAFCSTPSPKITPYVLVNFTGKSRDVFTLAHEIGHAIHSISASGKSILVSDASLPLAETASTFSEMLLYDKLSETVSRQEKRIILSEKIDDFYATVGRQSFFTLFEMEAHKQIANSTTVDEISKTYLQNLNEQFGNSVKVSEDFGIEWSCIPHFHHAPFYCYAYAFGNLLALSLFQRYKKEGKEFAPTYMRILSAGGTKKPEKLLRESGMDITKQKFWQDGFDYIQDQVSELSKLN
;
A
#
# COMPACT_ATOMS: atom_id res chain seq x y z
N MET A 1 3.46 -26.44 24.38
CA MET A 1 3.32 -25.69 23.11
C MET A 1 2.22 -24.67 23.29
N VAL A 2 2.45 -23.41 22.91
CA VAL A 2 1.37 -22.40 22.87
C VAL A 2 0.46 -22.72 21.69
N LEU A 3 -0.85 -22.78 21.92
CA LEU A 3 -1.87 -22.96 20.89
C LEU A 3 -2.36 -21.58 20.46
N HIS A 4 -2.34 -21.27 19.17
CA HIS A 4 -2.91 -20.03 18.65
C HIS A 4 -4.34 -20.24 18.16
N GLU A 5 -5.28 -19.50 18.74
CA GLU A 5 -6.70 -19.56 18.40
C GLU A 5 -7.12 -18.31 17.62
N LEU A 6 -8.18 -18.47 16.81
CA LEU A 6 -8.81 -17.31 16.18
C LEU A 6 -9.34 -16.37 17.27
N GLY A 7 -9.14 -15.07 17.11
CA GLY A 7 -9.48 -14.10 18.14
C GLY A 7 -9.74 -12.70 17.59
N LYS A 8 -10.29 -11.85 18.46
CA LYS A 8 -10.23 -10.39 18.31
C LYS A 8 -8.91 -9.89 18.90
N TRP A 9 -8.42 -8.76 18.42
CA TRP A 9 -7.25 -8.12 19.03
C TRP A 9 -7.59 -7.52 20.41
N ASN A 10 -6.57 -7.15 21.18
CA ASN A 10 -6.69 -6.41 22.43
C ASN A 10 -6.19 -4.97 22.27
N LEU A 11 -7.10 -3.99 22.37
CA LEU A 11 -6.80 -2.56 22.22
C LEU A 11 -6.41 -1.85 23.53
N ASP A 12 -6.22 -2.58 24.64
CA ASP A 12 -5.94 -2.00 25.96
C ASP A 12 -4.63 -1.19 26.01
N GLU A 13 -3.62 -1.54 25.20
CA GLU A 13 -2.37 -0.76 25.12
C GLU A 13 -2.60 0.66 24.57
N LEU A 14 -3.61 0.86 23.71
CA LEU A 14 -3.98 2.17 23.19
C LEU A 14 -4.89 2.93 24.18
N ALA A 15 -5.90 2.23 24.69
CA ALA A 15 -6.85 2.78 25.65
C ALA A 15 -7.49 1.69 26.52
N LYS A 16 -6.92 1.44 27.70
CA LYS A 16 -7.44 0.50 28.71
C LYS A 16 -8.81 0.95 29.25
N ASN A 17 -9.77 0.02 29.25
CA ASN A 17 -11.17 0.25 29.71
C ASN A 17 -11.77 1.57 29.21
N PRO A 18 -11.75 1.81 27.89
CA PRO A 18 -11.99 3.13 27.32
C PRO A 18 -13.46 3.53 27.51
N ASN A 19 -13.67 4.61 28.25
CA ASN A 19 -14.94 5.31 28.34
C ASN A 19 -14.77 6.78 27.95
N ARG A 20 -15.89 7.48 27.78
CA ARG A 20 -15.89 8.89 27.36
C ARG A 20 -14.98 9.76 28.23
N LYS A 21 -14.98 9.59 29.56
CA LYS A 21 -14.14 10.37 30.49
C LYS A 21 -12.63 10.16 30.25
N ILE A 22 -12.21 8.92 29.99
CA ILE A 22 -10.80 8.60 29.72
C ILE A 22 -10.35 9.19 28.39
N ILE A 23 -11.17 9.07 27.35
CA ILE A 23 -10.90 9.66 26.05
C ILE A 23 -10.83 11.18 26.18
N ASP A 24 -11.80 11.82 26.83
CA ASP A 24 -11.84 13.26 27.04
C ASP A 24 -10.59 13.77 27.78
N LYS A 25 -10.11 13.04 28.80
CA LYS A 25 -8.88 13.38 29.52
C LYS A 25 -7.64 13.32 28.60
N LYS A 26 -7.55 12.31 27.72
CA LYS A 26 -6.45 12.21 26.75
C LYS A 26 -6.50 13.37 25.75
N LEU A 27 -7.68 13.69 25.21
CA LEU A 27 -7.87 14.80 24.28
C LEU A 27 -7.52 16.15 24.91
N ALA A 28 -8.01 16.43 26.13
CA ALA A 28 -7.71 17.66 26.84
C ALA A 28 -6.20 17.84 27.10
N LYS A 29 -5.48 16.73 27.35
CA LYS A 29 -4.02 16.76 27.52
C LYS A 29 -3.31 17.12 26.21
N ILE A 30 -3.69 16.50 25.09
CA ILE A 30 -3.14 16.80 23.76
C ILE A 30 -3.41 18.27 23.41
N GLU A 31 -4.64 18.74 23.61
CA GLU A 31 -5.04 20.12 23.35
C GLU A 31 -4.25 21.11 24.21
N SER A 32 -4.03 20.80 25.49
CA SER A 32 -3.19 21.62 26.38
C SER A 32 -1.75 21.70 25.91
N ASP A 33 -1.16 20.57 25.49
CA ASP A 33 0.21 20.51 24.98
C ASP A 33 0.32 21.30 23.66
N ALA A 34 -0.66 21.17 22.75
CA ALA A 34 -0.73 21.94 21.51
C ALA A 34 -0.90 23.45 21.76
N LYS A 35 -1.77 23.86 22.68
CA LYS A 35 -1.93 25.29 23.07
C LYS A 35 -0.65 25.87 23.67
N LYS A 36 0.11 25.08 24.44
CA LYS A 36 1.42 25.50 24.96
C LYS A 36 2.43 25.67 23.83
N PHE A 37 2.46 24.72 22.89
CA PHE A 37 3.32 24.79 21.72
C PHE A 37 2.97 25.99 20.84
N GLU A 38 1.68 26.27 20.59
CA GLU A 38 1.21 27.40 19.79
C GLU A 38 1.73 28.77 20.30
N LYS A 39 1.90 28.92 21.62
CA LYS A 39 2.46 30.15 22.23
C LYS A 39 3.90 30.44 21.79
N ILE A 40 4.65 29.45 21.32
CA ILE A 40 6.03 29.66 20.84
C ILE A 40 6.07 30.50 19.57
N LYS A 41 4.97 30.61 18.80
CA LYS A 41 4.91 31.27 17.49
C LYS A 41 5.55 32.67 17.51
N LYS A 42 5.32 33.44 18.59
CA LYS A 42 5.88 34.79 18.78
C LYS A 42 7.39 34.83 19.06
N SER A 43 7.97 33.70 19.46
CA SER A 43 9.38 33.55 19.86
C SER A 43 10.22 32.78 18.84
N LEU A 44 9.61 32.33 17.74
CA LEU A 44 10.31 31.66 16.65
C LEU A 44 11.18 32.66 15.91
N ASN A 45 12.44 32.26 15.69
CA ASN A 45 13.44 33.07 15.03
C ASN A 45 14.46 32.12 14.38
N PRO A 46 14.86 32.32 13.11
CA PRO A 46 15.86 31.48 12.44
C PRO A 46 17.17 31.30 13.21
N LYS A 47 17.53 32.28 14.06
CA LYS A 47 18.73 32.21 14.92
C LYS A 47 18.56 31.37 16.19
N VAL A 48 17.45 30.64 16.36
CA VAL A 48 17.22 29.73 17.50
C VAL A 48 18.40 28.75 17.66
N SER A 49 18.80 28.48 18.90
CA SER A 49 19.86 27.51 19.19
C SER A 49 19.44 26.10 18.77
N SER A 50 20.41 25.28 18.35
CA SER A 50 20.14 23.90 17.94
C SER A 50 19.48 23.07 19.05
N VAL A 51 19.87 23.28 20.31
CA VAL A 51 19.28 22.62 21.49
C VAL A 51 17.81 23.01 21.65
N LYS A 52 17.49 24.30 21.57
CA LYS A 52 16.09 24.76 21.67
C LYS A 52 15.26 24.24 20.50
N PHE A 53 15.78 24.25 19.28
CA PHE A 53 15.08 23.71 18.11
C PHE A 53 14.81 22.21 18.23
N LEU A 54 15.78 21.41 18.70
CA LEU A 54 15.59 19.99 18.93
C LEU A 54 14.50 19.72 19.99
N LYS A 55 14.46 20.52 21.05
CA LYS A 55 13.37 20.47 22.03
C LYS A 55 12.00 20.73 21.38
N LEU A 56 11.90 21.72 20.48
CA LEU A 56 10.66 21.99 19.75
C LEU A 56 10.23 20.81 18.86
N LEU A 57 11.19 20.13 18.22
CA LEU A 57 10.89 18.91 17.45
C LEU A 57 10.33 17.79 18.34
N HIS A 58 10.91 17.61 19.52
CA HIS A 58 10.40 16.63 20.50
C HIS A 58 9.02 17.00 21.05
N ASP A 59 8.73 18.30 21.21
CA ASP A 59 7.39 18.75 21.60
C ASP A 59 6.35 18.38 20.51
N VAL A 60 6.68 18.60 19.23
CA VAL A 60 5.84 18.17 18.09
C VAL A 60 5.69 16.65 18.06
N GLU A 61 6.79 15.90 18.15
CA GLU A 61 6.80 14.44 18.21
C GLU A 61 5.84 13.90 19.28
N ASN A 62 5.91 14.45 20.49
CA ASN A 62 5.09 13.99 21.61
C ASN A 62 3.60 14.33 21.45
N ILE A 63 3.28 15.46 20.80
CA ILE A 63 1.88 15.78 20.45
C ILE A 63 1.39 14.81 19.36
N SER A 64 2.17 14.63 18.29
CA SER A 64 1.86 13.72 17.18
C SER A 64 1.68 12.27 17.65
N GLU A 65 2.55 11.77 18.52
CA GLU A 65 2.46 10.40 19.04
C GLU A 65 1.18 10.17 19.86
N LYS A 66 0.83 11.10 20.76
CA LYS A 66 -0.41 10.99 21.55
C LYS A 66 -1.66 11.06 20.66
N SER A 67 -1.66 11.96 19.66
CA SER A 67 -2.74 12.07 18.68
C SER A 67 -2.88 10.79 17.86
N SER A 68 -1.76 10.22 17.41
CA SER A 68 -1.74 8.98 16.63
C SER A 68 -2.25 7.78 17.43
N ILE A 69 -1.89 7.66 18.72
CA ILE A 69 -2.39 6.57 19.58
C ILE A 69 -3.91 6.62 19.72
N ILE A 70 -4.51 7.79 19.95
CA ILE A 70 -5.97 7.90 20.09
C ILE A 70 -6.69 7.76 18.75
N GLY A 71 -6.08 8.26 17.67
CA GLY A 71 -6.55 8.06 16.29
C GLY A 71 -6.57 6.59 15.90
N GLY A 72 -5.46 5.88 16.16
CA GLY A 72 -5.33 4.44 15.95
C GLY A 72 -6.38 3.66 16.74
N TYR A 73 -6.61 4.01 18.01
CA TYR A 73 -7.68 3.37 18.79
C TYR A 73 -9.06 3.53 18.12
N ALA A 74 -9.44 4.76 17.74
CA ALA A 74 -10.73 5.02 17.11
C ALA A 74 -10.88 4.31 15.76
N SER A 75 -9.81 4.31 14.94
CA SER A 75 -9.77 3.63 13.65
C SER A 75 -9.91 2.12 13.80
N LEU A 76 -9.16 1.50 14.72
CA LEU A 76 -9.24 0.06 14.97
C LEU A 76 -10.62 -0.34 15.51
N ARG A 77 -11.22 0.44 16.42
CA ARG A 77 -12.60 0.22 16.88
C ARG A 77 -13.62 0.28 15.74
N TYR A 78 -13.47 1.21 14.82
CA TYR A 78 -14.32 1.27 13.62
C TYR A 78 -14.11 0.06 12.71
N SER A 79 -12.86 -0.40 12.54
CA SER A 79 -12.58 -1.59 11.73
C SER A 79 -13.11 -2.90 12.33
N GLU A 80 -13.27 -2.95 13.66
CA GLU A 80 -13.89 -4.10 14.32
C GLU A 80 -15.35 -4.30 13.95
N ASP A 81 -16.07 -3.19 13.73
CA ASP A 81 -17.48 -3.12 13.35
C ASP A 81 -17.81 -1.76 12.73
N THR A 82 -17.79 -1.73 11.40
CA THR A 82 -18.10 -0.54 10.58
C THR A 82 -19.56 -0.12 10.65
N GLN A 83 -20.45 -0.93 11.25
CA GLN A 83 -21.87 -0.64 11.43
C GLN A 83 -22.18 -0.09 12.83
N SER A 84 -21.20 0.02 13.73
CA SER A 84 -21.39 0.63 15.05
C SER A 84 -21.48 2.15 14.94
N ASP A 85 -22.62 2.70 15.38
CA ASP A 85 -22.84 4.14 15.49
C ASP A 85 -21.85 4.77 16.49
N GLU A 86 -21.55 4.08 17.60
CA GLU A 86 -20.59 4.56 18.59
C GLU A 86 -19.17 4.62 18.03
N ALA A 87 -18.73 3.60 17.30
CA ALA A 87 -17.42 3.57 16.68
C ALA A 87 -17.29 4.64 15.58
N THR A 88 -18.34 4.82 14.78
CA THR A 88 -18.42 5.85 13.74
C THR A 88 -18.39 7.27 14.32
N ALA A 89 -19.17 7.53 15.37
CA ALA A 89 -19.18 8.81 16.07
C ALA A 89 -17.83 9.10 16.73
N LEU A 90 -17.20 8.09 17.34
CA LEU A 90 -15.87 8.21 17.92
C LEU A 90 -14.83 8.54 16.85
N LEU A 91 -14.78 7.79 15.75
CA LEU A 91 -13.86 8.02 14.65
C LEU A 91 -14.03 9.45 14.10
N THR A 92 -15.26 9.86 13.82
CA THR A 92 -15.57 11.22 13.33
C THR A 92 -15.05 12.30 14.29
N ARG A 93 -15.33 12.15 15.59
CA ARG A 93 -14.89 13.09 16.62
C ARG A 93 -13.37 13.18 16.70
N ILE A 94 -12.68 12.03 16.70
CA ILE A 94 -11.22 11.96 16.81
C ILE A 94 -10.54 12.49 15.54
N SER A 95 -11.09 12.21 14.36
CA SER A 95 -10.59 12.77 13.09
C SER A 95 -10.68 14.29 13.09
N LYS A 96 -11.83 14.87 13.50
CA LYS A 96 -11.98 16.33 13.62
C LYS A 96 -10.98 16.93 14.60
N PHE A 97 -10.83 16.31 15.78
CA PHE A 97 -9.84 16.74 16.77
C PHE A 97 -8.42 16.67 16.22
N GLY A 98 -8.06 15.61 15.49
CA GLY A 98 -6.76 15.45 14.84
C GLY A 98 -6.47 16.60 13.88
N SER A 99 -7.43 16.94 13.01
CA SER A 99 -7.32 18.09 12.10
C SER A 99 -7.17 19.42 12.84
N ASP A 100 -7.90 19.64 13.94
CA ASP A 100 -7.75 20.84 14.76
C ASP A 100 -6.36 20.96 15.37
N ILE A 101 -5.78 19.84 15.85
CA ILE A 101 -4.41 19.81 16.38
C ILE A 101 -3.38 20.06 15.27
N GLU A 102 -3.52 19.43 14.11
CA GLU A 102 -2.64 19.63 12.96
C GLU A 102 -2.59 21.11 12.53
N ASN A 103 -3.76 21.74 12.41
CA ASN A 103 -3.87 23.17 12.09
C ASN A 103 -3.18 24.07 13.12
N ARG A 104 -3.24 23.73 14.41
CA ARG A 104 -2.54 24.47 15.47
C ARG A 104 -1.02 24.32 15.42
N LEU A 105 -0.50 23.23 14.84
CA LEU A 105 0.94 22.99 14.70
C LEU A 105 1.50 23.50 13.36
N LEU A 106 0.65 23.74 12.37
CA LEU A 106 1.01 24.11 11.00
C LEU A 106 2.00 25.29 10.92
N PHE A 107 1.87 26.28 11.81
CA PHE A 107 2.76 27.44 11.85
C PHE A 107 4.25 27.06 11.97
N PHE A 108 4.56 25.97 12.67
CA PHE A 108 5.94 25.54 12.89
C PHE A 108 6.52 24.87 11.63
N ASP A 109 5.73 24.05 10.94
CA ASP A 109 6.11 23.45 9.65
C ASP A 109 6.32 24.54 8.59
N LEU A 110 5.40 25.52 8.52
CA LEU A 110 5.53 26.67 7.61
C LEU A 110 6.71 27.57 7.97
N TRP A 111 6.96 27.83 9.25
CA TRP A 111 8.13 28.57 9.70
C TRP A 111 9.44 27.89 9.26
N TRP A 112 9.55 26.57 9.48
CA TRP A 112 10.70 25.78 9.03
C TRP A 112 10.89 25.84 7.52
N LYS A 113 9.80 25.69 6.76
CA LYS A 113 9.84 25.70 5.29
C LYS A 113 10.20 27.06 4.71
N LYS A 114 9.59 28.13 5.21
CA LYS A 114 9.57 29.45 4.53
C LYS A 114 10.35 30.55 5.21
N GLN A 115 10.51 30.50 6.54
CA GLN A 115 11.09 31.61 7.30
C GLN A 115 12.53 31.33 7.76
N VAL A 116 12.94 30.06 7.81
CA VAL A 116 14.33 29.70 8.13
C VAL A 116 15.20 29.79 6.86
N ASP A 117 16.19 30.68 6.88
CA ASP A 117 17.16 30.83 5.81
C ASP A 117 18.10 29.60 5.70
N GLU A 118 18.72 29.43 4.54
CA GLU A 118 19.51 28.23 4.22
C GLU A 118 20.73 28.05 5.16
N LYS A 119 21.35 29.14 5.63
CA LYS A 119 22.48 29.07 6.56
C LYS A 119 22.03 28.51 7.91
N ASN A 120 20.92 29.02 8.45
CA ASN A 120 20.34 28.51 9.69
C ASN A 120 19.76 27.09 9.53
N ALA A 121 19.11 26.78 8.41
CA ALA A 121 18.59 25.44 8.12
C ALA A 121 19.72 24.40 8.14
N LYS A 122 20.84 24.66 7.44
CA LYS A 122 22.03 23.78 7.45
C LYS A 122 22.57 23.55 8.86
N ARG A 123 22.68 24.62 9.68
CA ARG A 123 23.12 24.53 11.08
C ARG A 123 22.19 23.67 11.93
N LEU A 124 20.88 23.88 11.81
CA LEU A 124 19.87 23.16 12.58
C LEU A 124 19.80 21.68 12.16
N ILE A 125 19.80 21.38 10.85
CA ILE A 125 19.83 20.01 10.32
C ILE A 125 21.04 19.23 10.83
N LYS A 126 22.24 19.84 10.87
CA LYS A 126 23.47 19.18 11.35
C LYS A 126 23.35 18.68 12.79
N SER A 127 22.53 19.33 13.61
CA SER A 127 22.35 19.02 15.03
C SER A 127 21.08 18.21 15.33
N ALA A 128 20.31 17.83 14.31
CA ALA A 128 18.97 17.26 14.46
C ALA A 128 18.94 15.73 14.64
N GLY A 129 20.09 15.06 14.58
CA GLY A 129 20.19 13.61 14.77
C GLY A 129 19.32 12.83 13.78
N GLN A 130 18.43 11.98 14.29
CA GLN A 130 17.51 11.19 13.44
C GLN A 130 16.54 12.02 12.60
N PHE A 131 16.33 13.30 12.95
CA PHE A 131 15.42 14.20 12.21
C PHE A 131 16.09 14.88 11.01
N SER A 132 17.40 14.71 10.79
CA SER A 132 18.11 15.44 9.74
C SER A 132 17.51 15.22 8.35
N GLU A 133 17.17 13.97 7.99
CA GLU A 133 16.56 13.67 6.69
C GLU A 133 15.11 14.17 6.60
N TYR A 134 14.33 14.01 7.67
CA TYR A 134 12.98 14.57 7.75
C TYR A 134 12.96 16.09 7.49
N LEU A 135 13.90 16.82 8.08
CA LEU A 135 14.04 18.26 7.87
C LEU A 135 14.48 18.62 6.45
N ARG A 136 15.40 17.84 5.85
CA ARG A 136 15.79 17.99 4.43
C ARG A 136 14.62 17.75 3.51
N PHE A 137 13.83 16.71 3.78
CA PHE A 137 12.63 16.36 3.04
C PHE A 137 11.59 17.48 3.12
N LYS A 138 11.34 18.03 4.31
CA LYS A 138 10.47 19.20 4.48
C LYS A 138 10.97 20.43 3.69
N ARG A 139 12.28 20.62 3.59
CA ARG A 139 12.88 21.71 2.78
C ARG A 139 12.77 21.44 1.27
N LEU A 140 12.84 20.20 0.82
CA LEU A 140 12.53 19.83 -0.57
C LEU A 140 11.08 20.22 -0.91
N LEU A 141 10.14 19.93 -0.02
CA LEU A 141 8.73 20.31 -0.17
C LEU A 141 8.49 21.83 -0.07
N ALA A 142 9.39 22.59 0.56
CA ALA A 142 9.24 24.04 0.73
C ALA A 142 9.17 24.77 -0.61
N LYS A 143 9.89 24.29 -1.63
CA LYS A 143 9.85 24.82 -3.01
C LYS A 143 8.44 24.79 -3.62
N TYR A 144 7.64 23.81 -3.23
CA TYR A 144 6.30 23.55 -3.75
C TYR A 144 5.18 24.00 -2.80
N SER A 145 5.55 24.64 -1.69
CA SER A 145 4.59 25.13 -0.69
C SER A 145 4.12 26.54 -1.04
N LEU A 146 2.81 26.75 -1.02
CA LEU A 146 2.14 28.03 -1.24
C LEU A 146 2.07 28.82 0.07
N SER A 147 1.69 30.11 0.03
CA SER A 147 1.58 30.95 1.23
C SER A 147 0.55 30.37 2.23
N GLU A 148 0.65 30.76 3.50
CA GLU A 148 -0.27 30.26 4.55
C GLU A 148 -1.76 30.48 4.19
N PRO A 149 -2.19 31.66 3.68
CA PRO A 149 -3.56 31.85 3.21
C PRO A 149 -3.95 30.95 2.03
N GLU A 150 -3.07 30.77 1.04
CA GLU A 150 -3.32 29.92 -0.13
C GLU A 150 -3.47 28.44 0.27
N GLU A 151 -2.56 27.93 1.11
CA GLU A 151 -2.64 26.56 1.63
C GLU A 151 -3.91 26.35 2.45
N LYS A 152 -4.34 27.35 3.24
CA LYS A 152 -5.58 27.28 4.00
C LYS A 152 -6.81 27.25 3.09
N ILE A 153 -6.82 28.04 2.02
CA ILE A 153 -7.91 28.05 1.03
C ILE A 153 -8.01 26.68 0.35
N ILE A 154 -6.88 26.14 -0.15
CA ILE A 154 -6.84 24.82 -0.81
C ILE A 154 -7.33 23.74 0.16
N ASN A 155 -6.74 23.65 1.36
CA ASN A 155 -7.15 22.64 2.36
C ASN A 155 -8.64 22.72 2.72
N THR A 156 -9.22 23.93 2.74
CA THR A 156 -10.65 24.11 3.03
C THR A 156 -11.52 23.66 1.85
N LEU A 157 -11.16 24.05 0.62
CA LEU A 157 -11.94 23.75 -0.58
C LEU A 157 -11.80 22.31 -1.03
N ASP A 158 -10.65 21.66 -0.83
CA ASP A 158 -10.40 20.26 -1.20
C ASP A 158 -11.38 19.29 -0.54
N VAL A 159 -11.81 19.60 0.69
CA VAL A 159 -12.82 18.81 1.43
C VAL A 159 -14.13 18.72 0.65
N THR A 160 -14.52 19.82 0.01
CA THR A 160 -15.76 19.97 -0.79
C THR A 160 -15.54 19.82 -2.30
N GLY A 161 -14.29 19.83 -2.77
CA GLY A 161 -13.87 19.68 -4.16
C GLY A 161 -13.37 18.27 -4.44
N ALA A 162 -12.06 18.10 -4.69
CA ALA A 162 -11.46 16.83 -5.08
C ALA A 162 -11.79 15.67 -4.13
N SER A 163 -11.76 15.88 -2.81
CA SER A 163 -12.12 14.84 -1.84
C SER A 163 -13.60 14.45 -1.89
N ALA A 164 -14.49 15.40 -2.20
CA ALA A 164 -15.90 15.12 -2.37
C ALA A 164 -16.15 14.31 -3.65
N LEU A 165 -15.42 14.60 -4.75
CA LEU A 165 -15.50 13.83 -5.99
C LEU A 165 -15.12 12.36 -5.78
N VAL A 166 -14.04 12.09 -5.04
CA VAL A 166 -13.65 10.71 -4.68
C VAL A 166 -14.74 10.01 -3.86
N LYS A 167 -15.32 10.68 -2.85
CA LYS A 167 -16.43 10.13 -2.05
C LYS A 167 -17.67 9.86 -2.90
N ILE A 168 -17.97 10.73 -3.87
CA ILE A 168 -19.09 10.55 -4.80
C ILE A 168 -18.85 9.34 -5.70
N TYR A 169 -17.63 9.19 -6.26
CA TYR A 169 -17.24 7.99 -7.00
C TYR A 169 -17.44 6.71 -6.17
N ASP A 170 -16.99 6.70 -4.91
CA ASP A 170 -17.17 5.55 -4.03
C ASP A 170 -18.65 5.25 -3.78
N LYS A 171 -19.46 6.27 -3.46
CA LYS A 171 -20.90 6.11 -3.25
C LYS A 171 -21.61 5.54 -4.47
N ILE A 172 -21.30 6.08 -5.66
CA ILE A 172 -21.90 5.62 -6.92
C ILE A 172 -21.51 4.15 -7.18
N THR A 173 -20.22 3.84 -7.12
CA THR A 173 -19.72 2.52 -7.51
C THR A 173 -20.06 1.42 -6.50
N ASN A 174 -20.16 1.77 -5.21
CA ASN A 174 -20.61 0.84 -4.16
C ASN A 174 -22.13 0.55 -4.26
N ALA A 175 -22.91 1.47 -4.80
CA ALA A 175 -24.36 1.28 -5.02
C ALA A 175 -24.67 0.43 -6.27
N TYR A 176 -23.66 0.09 -7.08
CA TYR A 176 -23.89 -0.72 -8.28
C TYR A 176 -24.39 -2.13 -7.94
N VAL A 177 -25.41 -2.52 -8.69
CA VAL A 177 -26.01 -3.85 -8.67
C VAL A 177 -25.74 -4.52 -10.00
N TYR A 178 -25.33 -5.78 -9.95
CA TYR A 178 -24.94 -6.55 -11.12
C TYR A 178 -25.90 -7.72 -11.32
N VAL A 179 -26.41 -7.86 -12.53
CA VAL A 179 -27.24 -9.00 -12.92
C VAL A 179 -26.39 -9.96 -13.75
N VAL A 180 -26.25 -11.20 -13.28
CA VAL A 180 -25.46 -12.24 -13.94
C VAL A 180 -26.27 -13.51 -14.07
N THR A 181 -26.22 -14.15 -15.23
CA THR A 181 -26.76 -15.50 -15.41
C THR A 181 -25.71 -16.54 -15.02
N VAL A 182 -25.97 -17.27 -13.94
CA VAL A 182 -25.12 -18.37 -13.46
C VAL A 182 -25.94 -19.65 -13.52
N ASP A 183 -25.46 -20.63 -14.29
CA ASP A 183 -26.12 -21.93 -14.47
C ASP A 183 -27.59 -21.81 -14.90
N GLY A 184 -27.86 -20.92 -15.86
CA GLY A 184 -29.19 -20.67 -16.41
C GLY A 184 -30.09 -19.79 -15.54
N LYS A 185 -29.69 -19.43 -14.32
CA LYS A 185 -30.47 -18.59 -13.41
C LYS A 185 -29.89 -17.18 -13.34
N LYS A 186 -30.72 -16.15 -13.53
CA LYS A 186 -30.35 -14.77 -13.24
C LYS A 186 -30.16 -14.60 -11.74
N ARG A 187 -29.06 -13.96 -11.35
CA ARG A 187 -28.75 -13.59 -9.97
C ARG A 187 -28.42 -12.11 -9.92
N THR A 188 -28.94 -11.45 -8.90
CA THR A 188 -28.61 -10.08 -8.55
C THR A 188 -27.51 -10.13 -7.49
N MET A 189 -26.42 -9.41 -7.71
CA MET A 189 -25.22 -9.46 -6.87
C MET A 189 -24.63 -8.08 -6.64
N ASN A 190 -23.97 -7.89 -5.49
CA ASN A 190 -23.07 -6.75 -5.26
C ASN A 190 -21.67 -7.05 -5.84
N ARG A 191 -20.75 -6.06 -5.76
CA ARG A 191 -19.39 -6.19 -6.32
C ARG A 191 -18.57 -7.31 -5.70
N GLU A 192 -18.67 -7.52 -4.39
CA GLU A 192 -17.91 -8.57 -3.69
C GLU A 192 -18.36 -9.97 -4.14
N GLN A 193 -19.68 -10.19 -4.17
CA GLN A 193 -20.28 -11.43 -4.68
C GLN A 193 -19.89 -11.68 -6.14
N LEU A 194 -19.94 -10.64 -6.99
CA LEU A 194 -19.53 -10.72 -8.38
C LEU A 194 -18.05 -11.11 -8.54
N THR A 195 -17.18 -10.55 -7.71
CA THR A 195 -15.73 -10.81 -7.75
C THR A 195 -15.40 -12.27 -7.44
N THR A 196 -16.23 -12.97 -6.65
CA THR A 196 -16.07 -14.42 -6.46
C THR A 196 -16.25 -15.20 -7.76
N LEU A 197 -17.11 -14.74 -8.67
CA LEU A 197 -17.38 -15.38 -9.96
C LEU A 197 -16.25 -15.19 -10.97
N VAL A 198 -15.44 -14.12 -10.84
CA VAL A 198 -14.23 -13.90 -11.65
C VAL A 198 -13.21 -15.03 -11.47
N ARG A 199 -13.22 -15.72 -10.33
CA ARG A 199 -12.37 -16.88 -10.04
C ARG A 199 -13.10 -18.22 -10.19
N ASN A 200 -14.27 -18.23 -10.84
CA ASN A 200 -15.03 -19.47 -11.04
C ASN A 200 -14.29 -20.45 -11.97
N LYS A 201 -14.43 -21.75 -11.74
CA LYS A 201 -13.87 -22.80 -12.61
C LYS A 201 -14.43 -22.75 -14.04
N LYS A 202 -15.70 -22.35 -14.20
CA LYS A 202 -16.40 -22.27 -15.49
C LYS A 202 -16.05 -20.96 -16.23
N ALA A 203 -15.47 -21.09 -17.42
CA ALA A 203 -15.06 -19.96 -18.26
C ALA A 203 -16.21 -19.02 -18.65
N LYS A 204 -17.42 -19.57 -18.92
CA LYS A 204 -18.62 -18.79 -19.21
C LYS A 204 -19.08 -17.95 -18.02
N THR A 205 -18.95 -18.47 -16.79
CA THR A 205 -19.32 -17.74 -15.57
C THR A 205 -18.37 -16.57 -15.32
N ARG A 206 -17.06 -16.75 -15.54
CA ARG A 206 -16.09 -15.65 -15.44
C ARG A 206 -16.37 -14.54 -16.45
N GLU A 207 -16.60 -14.91 -17.71
CA GLU A 207 -16.93 -13.95 -18.77
C GLU A 207 -18.23 -13.19 -18.45
N ALA A 208 -19.28 -13.88 -18.03
CA ALA A 208 -20.54 -13.24 -17.65
C ALA A 208 -20.38 -12.27 -16.48
N ALA A 209 -19.53 -12.61 -15.50
CA ALA A 209 -19.23 -11.72 -14.37
C ALA A 209 -18.52 -10.43 -14.83
N TYR A 210 -17.49 -10.54 -15.66
CA TYR A 210 -16.78 -9.38 -16.19
C TYR A 210 -17.65 -8.52 -17.11
N LYS A 211 -18.45 -9.13 -18.00
CA LYS A 211 -19.36 -8.39 -18.87
C LYS A 211 -20.41 -7.62 -18.08
N SER A 212 -20.97 -8.23 -17.03
CA SER A 212 -21.90 -7.56 -16.12
C SER A 212 -21.23 -6.39 -15.40
N LEU A 213 -19.99 -6.59 -14.91
CA LEU A 213 -19.17 -5.53 -14.31
C LEU A 213 -18.99 -4.36 -15.27
N PHE A 214 -18.43 -4.61 -16.46
CA PHE A 214 -18.07 -3.56 -17.40
C PHE A 214 -19.28 -2.91 -18.07
N SER A 215 -20.38 -3.64 -18.29
CA SER A 215 -21.64 -3.02 -18.74
C SER A 215 -22.07 -1.94 -17.77
N ARG A 216 -22.04 -2.23 -16.46
CA ARG A 216 -22.49 -1.28 -15.45
C ARG A 216 -21.62 -0.04 -15.38
N TYR A 217 -20.30 -0.20 -15.47
CA TYR A 217 -19.38 0.94 -15.54
C TYR A 217 -19.53 1.71 -16.86
N ASN A 218 -19.75 1.03 -17.98
CA ASN A 218 -19.95 1.66 -19.27
C ASN A 218 -21.27 2.47 -19.32
N GLU A 219 -22.35 1.98 -18.73
CA GLU A 219 -23.62 2.71 -18.57
C GLU A 219 -23.45 4.03 -17.80
N ASN A 220 -22.51 4.07 -16.85
CA ASN A 220 -22.27 5.23 -15.99
C ASN A 220 -21.02 6.03 -16.38
N LYS A 221 -20.39 5.69 -17.53
CA LYS A 221 -19.06 6.18 -17.90
C LYS A 221 -18.98 7.70 -18.01
N GLY A 222 -20.09 8.36 -18.37
CA GLY A 222 -20.15 9.82 -18.44
C GLY A 222 -19.90 10.47 -17.08
N VAL A 223 -20.57 9.98 -16.02
CA VAL A 223 -20.42 10.53 -14.67
C VAL A 223 -19.10 10.10 -14.04
N THR A 224 -18.76 8.81 -14.09
CA THR A 224 -17.50 8.33 -13.48
C THR A 224 -16.28 8.86 -14.22
N GLY A 225 -16.39 9.06 -15.54
CA GLY A 225 -15.34 9.67 -16.34
C GLY A 225 -15.15 11.14 -16.03
N GLU A 226 -16.24 11.92 -15.92
CA GLU A 226 -16.17 13.33 -15.51
C GLU A 226 -15.50 13.48 -14.13
N ILE A 227 -15.83 12.60 -13.17
CA ILE A 227 -15.18 12.59 -11.85
C ILE A 227 -13.67 12.39 -11.99
N TYR A 228 -13.24 11.37 -12.75
CA TYR A 228 -11.82 11.12 -12.96
C TYR A 228 -11.10 12.29 -13.66
N GLN A 229 -11.70 12.84 -14.71
CA GLN A 229 -11.14 13.97 -15.45
C GLN A 229 -10.94 15.19 -14.55
N ASN A 230 -11.92 15.52 -13.70
CA ASN A 230 -11.80 16.65 -12.76
C ASN A 230 -10.76 16.40 -11.66
N ILE A 231 -10.60 15.16 -11.17
CA ILE A 231 -9.51 14.82 -10.24
C ILE A 231 -8.15 15.04 -10.91
N VAL A 232 -8.00 14.60 -12.15
CA VAL A 232 -6.75 14.76 -12.93
C VAL A 232 -6.47 16.24 -13.25
N LEU A 233 -7.50 17.02 -13.60
CA LEU A 233 -7.38 18.46 -13.84
C LEU A 233 -6.99 19.19 -12.56
N ASN A 234 -7.61 18.88 -11.41
CA ASN A 234 -7.21 19.42 -10.11
C ASN A 234 -5.73 19.12 -9.80
N TRP A 235 -5.32 17.86 -9.98
CA TRP A 235 -3.92 17.43 -9.76
C TRP A 235 -2.92 18.21 -10.64
N LYS A 236 -3.31 18.49 -11.89
CA LYS A 236 -2.52 19.31 -12.82
C LYS A 236 -2.50 20.77 -12.40
N ASP A 237 -3.66 21.39 -12.20
CA ASP A 237 -3.76 22.84 -11.99
C ASP A 237 -3.15 23.25 -10.66
N GLU A 238 -3.40 22.49 -9.59
CA GLU A 238 -2.76 22.73 -8.30
C GLU A 238 -1.26 22.37 -8.35
N GLY A 239 -0.93 21.12 -8.71
CA GLY A 239 0.43 20.62 -8.61
C GLY A 239 1.38 21.26 -9.64
N ILE A 240 1.01 21.28 -10.90
CA ILE A 240 1.86 21.83 -11.96
C ILE A 240 1.68 23.35 -12.02
N GLY A 241 0.44 23.81 -12.12
CA GLY A 241 0.13 25.23 -12.32
C GLY A 241 0.52 26.10 -11.14
N MET A 242 -0.02 25.82 -9.95
CA MET A 242 0.20 26.67 -8.76
C MET A 242 1.51 26.34 -8.04
N ARG A 243 1.81 25.04 -7.83
CA ARG A 243 2.96 24.61 -7.03
C ARG A 243 4.25 24.44 -7.83
N GLY A 244 4.18 24.39 -9.16
CA GLY A 244 5.37 24.35 -10.04
C GLY A 244 6.10 22.99 -10.06
N PHE A 245 5.41 21.88 -9.84
CA PHE A 245 5.97 20.54 -10.10
C PHE A 245 6.23 20.35 -11.60
N SER A 246 7.29 19.63 -11.96
CA SER A 246 7.70 19.44 -13.37
C SER A 246 6.81 18.49 -14.16
N SER A 247 6.17 17.53 -13.48
CA SER A 247 5.24 16.59 -14.09
C SER A 247 4.26 16.02 -13.05
N PRO A 248 3.09 15.50 -13.47
CA PRO A 248 2.10 14.94 -12.55
C PRO A 248 2.66 13.82 -11.66
N ILE A 249 3.52 12.94 -12.19
CA ILE A 249 4.12 11.84 -11.41
C ILE A 249 5.19 12.33 -10.42
N THR A 250 5.85 13.46 -10.71
CA THR A 250 6.86 14.06 -9.81
C THR A 250 6.27 14.40 -8.45
N ILE A 251 4.98 14.80 -8.39
CA ILE A 251 4.27 15.06 -7.12
C ILE A 251 4.31 13.83 -6.21
N ARG A 252 4.01 12.65 -6.77
CA ARG A 252 4.06 11.38 -6.05
C ARG A 252 5.49 10.94 -5.74
N ASN A 253 6.42 11.05 -6.69
CA ASN A 253 7.82 10.68 -6.48
C ASN A 253 8.45 11.47 -5.33
N ILE A 254 8.26 12.78 -5.32
CA ILE A 254 8.70 13.64 -4.23
C ILE A 254 7.99 13.25 -2.93
N SER A 255 6.67 13.00 -2.91
CA SER A 255 6.00 12.55 -1.69
C SER A 255 6.58 11.25 -1.09
N ASN A 256 7.13 10.37 -1.94
CA ASN A 256 7.80 9.13 -1.54
C ASN A 256 9.30 9.31 -1.25
N ASN A 257 9.84 10.52 -1.37
CA ASN A 257 11.26 10.86 -1.32
C ASN A 257 12.12 10.07 -2.32
N VAL A 258 11.59 9.79 -3.51
CA VAL A 258 12.24 9.04 -4.60
C VAL A 258 12.48 9.98 -5.78
N ASP A 259 13.61 9.82 -6.47
CA ASP A 259 13.92 10.60 -7.67
C ASP A 259 13.11 10.13 -8.89
N ASP A 260 12.73 11.07 -9.77
CA ASP A 260 11.99 10.77 -11.00
C ASP A 260 12.72 9.74 -11.88
N GLU A 261 14.06 9.81 -11.96
CA GLU A 261 14.87 8.88 -12.76
C GLU A 261 14.83 7.44 -12.20
N THR A 262 14.75 7.29 -10.88
CA THR A 262 14.59 5.98 -10.22
C THR A 262 13.25 5.35 -10.64
N THR A 263 12.15 6.11 -10.54
CA THR A 263 10.82 5.65 -10.93
C THR A 263 10.75 5.36 -12.43
N LYS A 264 11.33 6.22 -13.26
CA LYS A 264 11.41 6.01 -14.71
C LYS A 264 12.15 4.72 -15.05
N THR A 265 13.32 4.51 -14.46
CA THR A 265 14.13 3.29 -14.68
C THR A 265 13.35 2.02 -14.28
N LEU A 266 12.66 2.05 -13.15
CA LEU A 266 11.77 0.96 -12.71
C LEU A 266 10.70 0.65 -13.76
N LEU A 267 9.97 1.68 -14.22
CA LEU A 267 8.87 1.50 -15.18
C LEU A 267 9.37 1.00 -16.54
N ASP A 268 10.52 1.48 -17.02
CA ASP A 268 11.16 1.01 -18.26
C ASP A 268 11.52 -0.48 -18.17
N VAL A 269 12.06 -0.93 -17.03
CA VAL A 269 12.35 -2.36 -16.79
C VAL A 269 11.08 -3.19 -16.74
N CYS A 270 10.04 -2.72 -16.04
CA CYS A 270 8.76 -3.41 -15.97
C CYS A 270 8.12 -3.56 -17.36
N LYS A 271 8.14 -2.50 -18.16
CA LYS A 271 7.63 -2.50 -19.53
C LYS A 271 8.37 -3.52 -20.40
N LYS A 272 9.71 -3.48 -20.38
CA LYS A 272 10.58 -4.42 -21.13
C LYS A 272 10.34 -5.88 -20.74
N ASN A 273 10.14 -6.14 -19.46
CA ASN A 273 9.97 -7.51 -18.92
C ASN A 273 8.53 -8.01 -18.90
N SER A 274 7.56 -7.27 -19.44
CA SER A 274 6.20 -7.77 -19.71
C SER A 274 6.19 -9.16 -20.38
N LYS A 275 7.17 -9.42 -21.25
CA LYS A 275 7.39 -10.71 -21.93
C LYS A 275 7.54 -11.91 -20.97
N VAL A 276 8.04 -11.72 -19.75
CA VAL A 276 8.14 -12.78 -18.73
C VAL A 276 6.73 -13.29 -18.38
N PHE A 277 5.80 -12.37 -18.11
CA PHE A 277 4.41 -12.72 -17.84
C PHE A 277 3.69 -13.23 -19.09
N GLN A 278 4.01 -12.72 -20.28
CA GLN A 278 3.45 -13.24 -21.53
C GLN A 278 3.81 -14.74 -21.74
N LYS A 279 5.05 -15.13 -21.45
CA LYS A 279 5.46 -16.55 -21.46
C LYS A 279 4.66 -17.37 -20.45
N TYR A 280 4.50 -16.86 -19.24
CA TYR A 280 3.69 -17.50 -18.20
C TYR A 280 2.22 -17.68 -18.63
N PHE A 281 1.60 -16.68 -19.26
CA PHE A 281 0.20 -16.79 -19.70
C PHE A 281 -0.01 -17.82 -20.79
N LEU A 282 0.96 -17.99 -21.71
CA LEU A 282 0.93 -19.08 -22.69
C LEU A 282 1.00 -20.45 -22.00
N GLN A 283 1.83 -20.60 -20.98
CA GLN A 283 1.91 -21.81 -20.18
C GLN A 283 0.62 -22.06 -19.38
N LYS A 284 0.06 -21.03 -18.75
CA LYS A 284 -1.20 -21.10 -18.02
C LYS A 284 -2.37 -21.49 -18.92
N ALA A 285 -2.39 -21.01 -20.17
CA ALA A 285 -3.35 -21.48 -21.18
C ALA A 285 -3.28 -23.00 -21.33
N LYS A 286 -2.08 -23.59 -21.51
CA LYS A 286 -1.89 -25.04 -21.58
C LYS A 286 -2.39 -25.74 -20.31
N LEU A 287 -2.07 -25.20 -19.13
CA LEU A 287 -2.51 -25.74 -17.84
C LEU A 287 -4.04 -25.78 -17.67
N LEU A 288 -4.72 -24.81 -18.25
CA LEU A 288 -6.18 -24.74 -18.26
C LEU A 288 -6.81 -25.49 -19.44
N GLY A 289 -6.02 -26.10 -20.32
CA GLY A 289 -6.49 -26.77 -21.53
C GLY A 289 -7.13 -25.79 -22.52
N MET A 290 -6.58 -24.58 -22.61
CA MET A 290 -7.01 -23.51 -23.51
C MET A 290 -5.92 -23.24 -24.54
N LYS A 291 -6.29 -23.03 -25.82
CA LYS A 291 -5.34 -22.64 -26.86
C LYS A 291 -4.68 -21.29 -26.58
N LYS A 292 -5.46 -20.34 -26.07
CA LYS A 292 -5.05 -18.99 -25.69
C LYS A 292 -5.96 -18.51 -24.56
N LEU A 293 -5.42 -17.82 -23.56
CA LEU A 293 -6.23 -17.22 -22.50
C LEU A 293 -7.01 -16.04 -23.06
N ARG A 294 -8.23 -15.82 -22.56
CA ARG A 294 -8.89 -14.52 -22.68
C ARG A 294 -8.59 -13.73 -21.41
N ARG A 295 -8.71 -12.41 -21.45
CA ARG A 295 -8.51 -11.58 -20.25
C ARG A 295 -9.46 -11.95 -19.10
N TYR A 296 -10.63 -12.50 -19.41
CA TYR A 296 -11.58 -13.10 -18.46
C TYR A 296 -11.06 -14.36 -17.74
N ASP A 297 -10.07 -15.03 -18.30
CA ASP A 297 -9.53 -16.31 -17.81
C ASP A 297 -8.25 -16.12 -16.99
N LEU A 298 -7.76 -14.88 -16.85
CA LEU A 298 -6.49 -14.58 -16.21
C LEU A 298 -6.41 -15.11 -14.77
N TYR A 299 -7.50 -15.01 -14.01
CA TYR A 299 -7.59 -15.49 -12.62
C TYR A 299 -8.33 -16.81 -12.48
N ALA A 300 -8.45 -17.56 -13.58
CA ALA A 300 -9.05 -18.89 -13.54
C ALA A 300 -8.24 -19.80 -12.60
N PRO A 301 -8.88 -20.53 -11.69
CA PRO A 301 -8.20 -21.45 -10.80
C PRO A 301 -7.65 -22.63 -11.60
N ASN A 302 -6.54 -23.20 -11.12
CA ASN A 302 -5.95 -24.40 -11.74
C ASN A 302 -6.95 -25.57 -11.75
N LYS A 303 -6.95 -26.37 -12.83
CA LYS A 303 -7.80 -27.57 -13.01
C LYS A 303 -7.39 -28.77 -12.12
N SER A 304 -6.84 -28.51 -10.94
CA SER A 304 -6.40 -29.56 -10.02
C SER A 304 -7.58 -30.37 -9.46
N LYS A 305 -7.42 -31.70 -9.43
CA LYS A 305 -8.32 -32.63 -8.70
C LYS A 305 -8.01 -32.68 -7.19
N ILE A 306 -6.93 -32.06 -6.73
CA ILE A 306 -6.58 -31.99 -5.31
C ILE A 306 -7.60 -31.08 -4.59
N LYS A 307 -8.15 -31.58 -3.48
CA LYS A 307 -8.94 -30.76 -2.56
C LYS A 307 -8.07 -29.64 -1.99
N GLU A 308 -8.55 -28.40 -2.07
CA GLU A 308 -7.88 -27.25 -1.45
C GLU A 308 -7.59 -27.58 0.03
N LYS A 309 -6.31 -27.47 0.42
CA LYS A 309 -5.86 -27.81 1.76
C LYS A 309 -6.23 -26.69 2.71
N ASN A 310 -7.02 -27.02 3.73
CA ASN A 310 -7.29 -26.10 4.82
C ASN A 310 -6.16 -26.17 5.86
N TYR A 311 -5.73 -25.00 6.32
CA TYR A 311 -4.77 -24.79 7.39
C TYR A 311 -5.51 -24.30 8.62
N SER A 312 -5.32 -24.96 9.76
CA SER A 312 -5.78 -24.40 11.04
C SER A 312 -5.01 -23.12 11.34
N TYR A 313 -5.64 -22.19 12.06
CA TYR A 313 -5.00 -20.92 12.39
C TYR A 313 -3.68 -21.12 13.16
N ASP A 314 -3.65 -22.03 14.14
CA ASP A 314 -2.44 -22.42 14.86
C ASP A 314 -1.30 -22.87 13.94
N LYS A 315 -1.62 -23.75 12.98
CA LYS A 315 -0.63 -24.24 12.02
C LYS A 315 -0.14 -23.11 11.11
N SER A 316 -1.02 -22.21 10.69
CA SER A 316 -0.66 -21.05 9.88
C SER A 316 0.30 -20.11 10.60
N VAL A 317 0.01 -19.77 11.86
CA VAL A 317 0.90 -18.94 12.68
C VAL A 317 2.27 -19.59 12.83
N LYS A 318 2.31 -20.89 13.16
CA LYS A 318 3.57 -21.64 13.29
C LYS A 318 4.38 -21.66 11.99
N LEU A 319 3.73 -21.88 10.84
CA LEU A 319 4.41 -21.84 9.54
C LEU A 319 5.06 -20.48 9.25
N VAL A 320 4.39 -19.38 9.58
CA VAL A 320 4.94 -18.02 9.43
C VAL A 320 6.11 -17.80 10.39
N LEU A 321 5.97 -18.16 11.66
CA LEU A 321 7.04 -17.99 12.65
C LEU A 321 8.28 -18.84 12.31
N GLU A 322 8.08 -20.07 11.83
CA GLU A 322 9.15 -20.97 11.41
C GLU A 322 9.87 -20.48 10.15
N SER A 323 9.15 -19.95 9.16
CA SER A 323 9.76 -19.40 7.94
C SER A 323 10.63 -18.18 8.27
N LEU A 324 10.16 -17.31 9.17
CA LEU A 324 10.92 -16.19 9.70
C LEU A 324 12.14 -16.66 10.51
N ALA A 325 11.97 -17.65 11.40
CA ALA A 325 13.07 -18.16 12.24
C ALA A 325 14.21 -18.80 11.42
N LYS A 326 13.88 -19.45 10.28
CA LYS A 326 14.88 -19.98 9.33
C LYS A 326 15.78 -18.86 8.80
N PHE A 327 15.21 -17.68 8.54
CA PHE A 327 15.94 -16.50 8.06
C PHE A 327 16.63 -15.73 9.18
N SER A 328 15.89 -15.34 10.22
CA SER A 328 16.37 -14.58 11.37
C SER A 328 15.50 -14.84 12.60
N PRO A 329 16.05 -15.46 13.67
CA PRO A 329 15.33 -15.64 14.92
C PRO A 329 14.77 -14.33 15.49
N VAL A 330 15.50 -13.21 15.34
CA VAL A 330 15.07 -11.87 15.79
C VAL A 330 13.76 -11.44 15.12
N LEU A 331 13.62 -11.70 13.81
CA LEU A 331 12.37 -11.34 13.11
C LEU A 331 11.20 -12.25 13.49
N SER A 332 11.48 -13.53 13.77
CA SER A 332 10.48 -14.44 14.32
C SER A 332 10.01 -13.96 15.69
N ASP A 333 10.92 -13.47 16.55
CA ASP A 333 10.57 -12.91 17.85
C ASP A 333 9.72 -11.64 17.74
N TYR A 334 10.02 -10.75 16.78
CA TYR A 334 9.19 -9.59 16.48
C TYR A 334 7.77 -10.00 16.08
N ALA A 335 7.63 -10.96 15.16
CA ALA A 335 6.32 -11.49 14.78
C ALA A 335 5.59 -12.15 15.95
N ASN A 336 6.30 -12.96 16.74
CA ASN A 336 5.75 -13.66 17.90
C ASN A 336 5.23 -12.67 18.96
N ASN A 337 5.86 -11.50 19.12
CA ASN A 337 5.39 -10.46 20.02
C ASN A 337 3.99 -9.94 19.65
N VAL A 338 3.66 -9.81 18.36
CA VAL A 338 2.32 -9.41 17.89
C VAL A 338 1.25 -10.40 18.39
N PHE A 339 1.52 -11.71 18.27
CA PHE A 339 0.61 -12.74 18.75
C PHE A 339 0.53 -12.81 20.27
N LYS A 340 1.67 -12.71 20.98
CA LYS A 340 1.73 -12.70 22.45
C LYS A 340 0.93 -11.55 23.06
N LYS A 341 0.96 -10.38 22.42
CA LYS A 341 0.18 -9.19 22.82
C LYS A 341 -1.30 -9.29 22.45
N LYS A 342 -1.71 -10.33 21.71
CA LYS A 342 -3.05 -10.47 21.13
C LYS A 342 -3.41 -9.28 20.23
N HIS A 343 -2.47 -8.82 19.40
CA HIS A 343 -2.70 -7.71 18.47
C HIS A 343 -3.21 -8.15 17.10
N VAL A 344 -3.71 -9.38 16.97
CA VAL A 344 -4.28 -9.91 15.71
C VAL A 344 -5.77 -10.11 15.85
N ASP A 345 -6.58 -9.46 14.99
CA ASP A 345 -8.01 -9.73 14.83
C ASP A 345 -8.22 -10.60 13.58
N SER A 346 -8.41 -11.91 13.78
CA SER A 346 -8.44 -12.92 12.72
C SER A 346 -9.83 -13.47 12.40
N ILE A 347 -10.81 -13.28 13.29
CA ILE A 347 -12.17 -13.83 13.15
C ILE A 347 -12.98 -13.02 12.13
N ILE A 348 -13.71 -13.72 11.26
CA ILE A 348 -14.71 -13.13 10.36
C ILE A 348 -16.03 -12.95 11.12
N ARG A 349 -16.61 -11.76 11.03
CA ARG A 349 -17.91 -11.43 11.64
C ARG A 349 -18.63 -10.33 10.86
N PRO A 350 -19.98 -10.24 10.92
CA PRO A 350 -20.72 -9.12 10.35
C PRO A 350 -20.18 -7.77 10.81
N GLY A 351 -20.20 -6.77 9.93
CA GLY A 351 -19.75 -5.41 10.22
C GLY A 351 -18.23 -5.19 10.20
N LYS A 352 -17.40 -6.23 10.41
CA LYS A 352 -15.94 -6.11 10.34
C LYS A 352 -15.46 -5.66 8.96
N THR A 353 -14.44 -4.80 8.92
CA THR A 353 -13.79 -4.38 7.67
C THR A 353 -13.27 -5.60 6.88
N SER A 354 -13.50 -5.58 5.56
CA SER A 354 -13.01 -6.60 4.63
C SER A 354 -11.51 -6.46 4.36
N GLY A 355 -10.89 -7.46 3.71
CA GLY A 355 -9.47 -7.44 3.41
C GLY A 355 -8.59 -7.76 4.63
N ALA A 356 -7.39 -7.16 4.65
CA ALA A 356 -6.40 -7.28 5.70
C ALA A 356 -5.55 -6.01 5.75
N PHE A 357 -4.96 -5.71 6.92
CA PHE A 357 -3.99 -4.62 7.08
C PHE A 357 -3.16 -4.78 8.35
N CYS A 358 -2.05 -4.03 8.42
CA CYS A 358 -1.28 -3.77 9.61
C CYS A 358 -1.34 -2.27 9.95
N SER A 359 -1.62 -1.94 11.22
CA SER A 359 -1.69 -0.57 11.73
C SER A 359 -0.65 -0.37 12.83
N THR A 360 0.08 0.73 12.76
CA THR A 360 1.12 1.09 13.73
C THR A 360 0.78 2.44 14.36
N PRO A 361 -0.05 2.49 15.43
CA PRO A 361 -0.45 3.75 16.05
C PRO A 361 0.70 4.54 16.69
N SER A 362 1.80 3.88 17.07
CA SER A 362 3.04 4.49 17.57
C SER A 362 4.20 3.51 17.38
N PRO A 363 5.44 3.98 17.11
CA PRO A 363 6.62 3.12 17.05
C PRO A 363 6.92 2.40 18.38
N LYS A 364 6.37 2.88 19.50
CA LYS A 364 6.57 2.30 20.84
C LYS A 364 5.54 1.21 21.19
N ILE A 365 4.52 1.02 20.35
CA ILE A 365 3.45 0.05 20.58
C ILE A 365 3.57 -1.05 19.52
N THR A 366 3.36 -2.30 19.94
CA THR A 366 3.39 -3.42 19.00
C THR A 366 2.26 -3.25 17.97
N PRO A 367 2.50 -3.40 16.66
CA PRO A 367 1.48 -3.16 15.64
C PRO A 367 0.25 -4.06 15.76
N TYR A 368 -0.88 -3.60 15.21
CA TYR A 368 -2.14 -4.30 15.16
C TYR A 368 -2.41 -4.85 13.76
N VAL A 369 -2.78 -6.12 13.66
CA VAL A 369 -3.02 -6.82 12.40
C VAL A 369 -4.48 -7.24 12.31
N LEU A 370 -5.16 -6.85 11.23
CA LEU A 370 -6.48 -7.36 10.87
C LEU A 370 -6.33 -8.35 9.72
N VAL A 371 -6.86 -9.56 9.88
CA VAL A 371 -7.03 -10.53 8.79
C VAL A 371 -8.42 -11.14 8.83
N ASN A 372 -8.92 -11.57 7.67
CA ASN A 372 -10.17 -12.31 7.56
C ASN A 372 -9.86 -13.77 7.20
N PHE A 373 -9.61 -14.60 8.22
CA PHE A 373 -9.02 -15.93 8.04
C PHE A 373 -10.09 -17.01 7.84
N THR A 374 -10.03 -17.72 6.70
CA THR A 374 -10.93 -18.85 6.36
C THR A 374 -10.22 -20.22 6.35
N GLY A 375 -8.90 -20.24 6.51
CA GLY A 375 -8.08 -21.46 6.50
C GLY A 375 -7.46 -21.79 5.15
N LYS A 376 -7.62 -20.96 4.12
CA LYS A 376 -7.04 -21.22 2.79
C LYS A 376 -5.56 -20.88 2.73
N SER A 377 -4.83 -21.44 1.77
CA SER A 377 -3.41 -21.13 1.54
C SER A 377 -3.16 -19.63 1.41
N ARG A 378 -4.02 -18.95 0.64
CA ARG A 378 -4.00 -17.50 0.47
C ARG A 378 -4.08 -16.75 1.80
N ASP A 379 -4.89 -17.20 2.74
CA ASP A 379 -5.04 -16.55 4.04
C ASP A 379 -3.74 -16.66 4.87
N VAL A 380 -2.97 -17.75 4.69
CA VAL A 380 -1.65 -17.91 5.31
C VAL A 380 -0.64 -16.92 4.73
N PHE A 381 -0.65 -16.72 3.41
CA PHE A 381 0.17 -15.70 2.75
C PHE A 381 -0.25 -14.29 3.15
N THR A 382 -1.55 -13.99 3.24
CA THR A 382 -2.05 -12.71 3.77
C THR A 382 -1.59 -12.49 5.21
N LEU A 383 -1.65 -13.52 6.07
CA LEU A 383 -1.10 -13.41 7.42
C LEU A 383 0.40 -13.10 7.41
N ALA A 384 1.20 -13.79 6.57
CA ALA A 384 2.63 -13.51 6.43
C ALA A 384 2.91 -12.10 5.90
N HIS A 385 2.08 -11.60 4.98
CA HIS A 385 2.16 -10.26 4.43
C HIS A 385 2.00 -9.20 5.54
N GLU A 386 0.88 -9.26 6.28
CA GLU A 386 0.61 -8.30 7.34
C GLU A 386 1.60 -8.39 8.51
N ILE A 387 2.06 -9.60 8.84
CA ILE A 387 3.12 -9.79 9.83
C ILE A 387 4.45 -9.19 9.34
N GLY A 388 4.73 -9.20 8.03
CA GLY A 388 5.88 -8.50 7.48
C GLY A 388 5.82 -6.99 7.69
N HIS A 389 4.66 -6.36 7.53
CA HIS A 389 4.49 -4.95 7.91
C HIS A 389 4.71 -4.73 9.41
N ALA A 390 4.18 -5.60 10.27
CA ALA A 390 4.39 -5.50 11.70
C ALA A 390 5.87 -5.64 12.08
N ILE A 391 6.61 -6.55 11.45
CA ILE A 391 8.06 -6.71 11.61
C ILE A 391 8.80 -5.43 11.19
N HIS A 392 8.41 -4.80 10.09
CA HIS A 392 9.00 -3.54 9.65
C HIS A 392 8.83 -2.45 10.71
N SER A 393 7.60 -2.26 11.19
CA SER A 393 7.31 -1.27 12.23
C SER A 393 8.05 -1.56 13.55
N ILE A 394 8.12 -2.82 13.99
CA ILE A 394 8.88 -3.20 15.20
C ILE A 394 10.38 -2.95 14.98
N SER A 395 10.91 -3.22 13.78
CA SER A 395 12.32 -2.96 13.47
C SER A 395 12.66 -1.46 13.55
N ALA A 396 11.70 -0.59 13.23
CA ALA A 396 11.83 0.87 13.32
C ALA A 396 11.37 1.44 14.68
N SER A 397 11.06 0.60 15.69
CA SER A 397 10.52 1.05 16.98
C SER A 397 11.44 1.98 17.78
N GLY A 398 12.75 1.95 17.53
CA GLY A 398 13.72 2.88 18.11
C GLY A 398 13.73 4.28 17.49
N LYS A 399 12.84 4.56 16.53
CA LYS A 399 12.74 5.85 15.83
C LYS A 399 11.60 6.70 16.35
N SER A 400 11.72 8.01 16.16
CA SER A 400 10.62 8.95 16.39
C SER A 400 9.42 8.66 15.48
N ILE A 401 8.19 8.93 15.95
CA ILE A 401 6.99 8.84 15.10
C ILE A 401 7.07 9.74 13.86
N LEU A 402 7.88 10.80 13.90
CA LEU A 402 8.07 11.68 12.75
C LEU A 402 8.90 11.04 11.63
N VAL A 403 9.62 9.94 11.91
CA VAL A 403 10.59 9.31 11.00
C VAL A 403 10.58 7.78 11.05
N SER A 404 9.67 7.15 11.80
CA SER A 404 9.59 5.69 11.91
C SER A 404 9.00 5.05 10.67
N ASP A 405 8.09 5.75 10.00
CA ASP A 405 7.39 5.22 8.84
C ASP A 405 8.29 5.24 7.61
N ALA A 406 8.41 4.09 6.96
CA ALA A 406 9.05 3.99 5.67
C ALA A 406 8.15 4.62 4.59
N SER A 407 8.76 5.14 3.52
CA SER A 407 7.97 5.57 2.36
C SER A 407 7.21 4.39 1.76
N LEU A 408 6.10 4.65 1.08
CA LEU A 408 5.23 3.61 0.51
C LEU A 408 5.99 2.53 -0.30
N PRO A 409 6.96 2.90 -1.17
CA PRO A 409 7.73 1.90 -1.91
C PRO A 409 8.57 0.97 -1.02
N LEU A 410 9.06 1.45 0.14
CA LEU A 410 9.81 0.63 1.09
C LEU A 410 8.90 -0.17 2.03
N ALA A 411 7.70 0.32 2.33
CA ALA A 411 6.75 -0.33 3.23
C ALA A 411 6.36 -1.75 2.75
N GLU A 412 6.13 -1.91 1.45
CA GLU A 412 5.79 -3.19 0.77
C GLU A 412 6.94 -4.20 0.72
N THR A 413 8.16 -3.77 1.05
CA THR A 413 9.34 -4.64 0.96
C THR A 413 9.29 -5.74 2.01
N ALA A 414 8.88 -5.42 3.24
CA ALA A 414 8.90 -6.37 4.34
C ALA A 414 7.79 -7.41 4.25
N SER A 415 6.58 -6.98 3.87
CA SER A 415 5.43 -7.84 3.65
C SER A 415 5.70 -8.85 2.52
N THR A 416 6.17 -8.37 1.38
CA THR A 416 6.52 -9.24 0.23
C THR A 416 7.66 -10.20 0.58
N PHE A 417 8.70 -9.75 1.29
CA PHE A 417 9.81 -10.62 1.69
C PHE A 417 9.36 -11.73 2.66
N SER A 418 8.49 -11.43 3.62
CA SER A 418 7.90 -12.43 4.52
C SER A 418 7.09 -13.49 3.77
N GLU A 419 6.34 -13.10 2.74
CA GLU A 419 5.69 -14.07 1.85
C GLU A 419 6.70 -14.95 1.10
N MET A 420 7.82 -14.38 0.64
CA MET A 420 8.86 -15.14 -0.05
C MET A 420 9.51 -16.18 0.87
N LEU A 421 9.75 -15.85 2.14
CA LEU A 421 10.22 -16.80 3.14
C LEU A 421 9.22 -17.93 3.37
N LEU A 422 7.93 -17.60 3.50
CA LEU A 422 6.88 -18.60 3.63
C LEU A 422 6.80 -19.51 2.39
N TYR A 423 6.87 -18.93 1.19
CA TYR A 423 6.91 -19.68 -0.07
C TYR A 423 8.10 -20.65 -0.11
N ASP A 424 9.32 -20.18 0.20
CA ASP A 424 10.54 -21.01 0.23
C ASP A 424 10.35 -22.23 1.14
N LYS A 425 9.88 -22.00 2.37
CA LYS A 425 9.59 -23.06 3.36
C LYS A 425 8.52 -24.04 2.88
N LEU A 426 7.41 -23.55 2.33
CA LEU A 426 6.34 -24.42 1.82
C LEU A 426 6.84 -25.23 0.62
N SER A 427 7.60 -24.63 -0.28
CA SER A 427 8.10 -25.27 -1.50
C SER A 427 9.02 -26.48 -1.24
N GLU A 428 9.66 -26.53 -0.07
CA GLU A 428 10.51 -27.64 0.39
C GLU A 428 9.71 -28.79 1.03
N THR A 429 8.49 -28.54 1.48
CA THR A 429 7.74 -29.48 2.35
C THR A 429 6.48 -30.06 1.71
N VAL A 430 5.98 -29.44 0.64
CA VAL A 430 4.76 -29.88 -0.05
C VAL A 430 5.06 -30.84 -1.19
N SER A 431 4.06 -31.60 -1.62
CA SER A 431 4.18 -32.48 -2.79
C SER A 431 4.49 -31.70 -4.08
N ARG A 432 5.04 -32.37 -5.10
CA ARG A 432 5.32 -31.75 -6.41
C ARG A 432 4.09 -31.07 -7.02
N GLN A 433 2.91 -31.66 -6.85
CA GLN A 433 1.66 -31.11 -7.38
C GLN A 433 1.16 -29.90 -6.58
N GLU A 434 1.26 -29.93 -5.24
CA GLU A 434 0.99 -28.76 -4.40
C GLU A 434 1.98 -27.62 -4.71
N LYS A 435 3.28 -27.91 -4.86
CA LYS A 435 4.31 -26.93 -5.24
C LYS A 435 3.95 -26.24 -6.55
N ARG A 436 3.47 -26.99 -7.55
CA ARG A 436 3.02 -26.45 -8.83
C ARG A 436 1.83 -25.48 -8.68
N ILE A 437 0.87 -25.79 -7.82
CA ILE A 437 -0.30 -24.92 -7.58
C ILE A 437 0.15 -23.63 -6.90
N ILE A 438 0.90 -23.73 -5.81
CA ILE A 438 1.38 -22.56 -5.05
C ILE A 438 2.28 -21.69 -5.94
N LEU A 439 3.17 -22.28 -6.74
CA LEU A 439 4.03 -21.54 -7.67
C LEU A 439 3.22 -20.81 -8.75
N SER A 440 2.22 -21.46 -9.32
CA SER A 440 1.32 -20.80 -10.27
C SER A 440 0.59 -19.62 -9.63
N GLU A 441 0.07 -19.77 -8.42
CA GLU A 441 -0.60 -18.69 -7.69
C GLU A 441 0.39 -17.56 -7.35
N LYS A 442 1.63 -17.88 -6.98
CA LYS A 442 2.64 -16.88 -6.68
C LYS A 442 3.05 -16.08 -7.91
N ILE A 443 3.12 -16.72 -9.09
CA ILE A 443 3.38 -16.01 -10.35
C ILE A 443 2.19 -15.13 -10.75
N ASP A 444 0.95 -15.59 -10.51
CA ASP A 444 -0.25 -14.75 -10.68
C ASP A 444 -0.17 -13.49 -9.80
N ASP A 445 0.27 -13.65 -8.54
CA ASP A 445 0.41 -12.54 -7.60
C ASP A 445 1.55 -11.60 -8.03
N PHE A 446 2.70 -12.10 -8.49
CA PHE A 446 3.77 -11.26 -9.07
C PHE A 446 3.29 -10.45 -10.28
N TYR A 447 2.47 -11.07 -11.15
CA TYR A 447 1.85 -10.31 -12.22
C TYR A 447 0.92 -9.22 -11.66
N ALA A 448 0.10 -9.55 -10.66
CA ALA A 448 -0.87 -8.61 -10.09
C ALA A 448 -0.23 -7.44 -9.34
N THR A 449 0.94 -7.62 -8.72
CA THR A 449 1.63 -6.59 -7.91
C THR A 449 2.77 -5.89 -8.63
N VAL A 450 3.40 -6.51 -9.63
CA VAL A 450 4.46 -5.91 -10.44
C VAL A 450 3.92 -5.49 -11.80
N GLY A 451 3.62 -6.47 -12.67
CA GLY A 451 3.30 -6.22 -14.07
C GLY A 451 2.02 -5.42 -14.28
N ARG A 452 0.96 -5.69 -13.50
CA ARG A 452 -0.31 -4.95 -13.58
C ARG A 452 -0.18 -3.55 -13.04
N GLN A 453 0.49 -3.38 -11.91
CA GLN A 453 0.62 -2.07 -11.25
C GLN A 453 1.54 -1.12 -12.02
N SER A 454 2.62 -1.62 -12.62
CA SER A 454 3.48 -0.81 -13.48
C SER A 454 2.73 -0.32 -14.72
N PHE A 455 1.92 -1.17 -15.35
CA PHE A 455 1.11 -0.80 -16.51
C PHE A 455 -0.06 0.11 -16.15
N PHE A 456 -0.55 0.07 -14.91
CA PHE A 456 -1.49 1.10 -14.41
C PHE A 456 -0.82 2.47 -14.35
N THR A 457 0.40 2.57 -13.84
CA THR A 457 1.13 3.84 -13.83
C THR A 457 1.48 4.32 -15.23
N LEU A 458 1.88 3.42 -16.15
CA LEU A 458 2.13 3.78 -17.55
C LEU A 458 0.87 4.34 -18.24
N PHE A 459 -0.29 3.73 -18.00
CA PHE A 459 -1.57 4.26 -18.46
C PHE A 459 -1.88 5.63 -17.86
N GLU A 460 -1.72 5.78 -16.55
CA GLU A 460 -2.03 7.02 -15.83
C GLU A 460 -1.18 8.19 -16.32
N MET A 461 0.11 7.95 -16.60
CA MET A 461 1.00 8.94 -17.24
C MET A 461 0.45 9.44 -18.58
N GLU A 462 -0.19 8.57 -19.36
CA GLU A 462 -0.77 8.93 -20.64
C GLU A 462 -2.16 9.56 -20.49
N ALA A 463 -3.00 9.03 -19.60
CA ALA A 463 -4.32 9.59 -19.30
C ALA A 463 -4.21 11.02 -18.77
N HIS A 464 -3.26 11.31 -17.87
CA HIS A 464 -3.00 12.67 -17.39
C HIS A 464 -2.62 13.64 -18.51
N LYS A 465 -1.84 13.19 -19.50
CA LYS A 465 -1.49 14.02 -20.68
C LYS A 465 -2.70 14.26 -21.57
N GLN A 466 -3.50 13.22 -21.83
CA GLN A 466 -4.70 13.32 -22.68
C GLN A 466 -5.74 14.26 -22.06
N ILE A 467 -6.00 14.11 -20.77
CA ILE A 467 -6.97 14.95 -20.06
C ILE A 467 -6.52 16.42 -20.02
N ALA A 468 -5.22 16.67 -19.83
CA ALA A 468 -4.67 18.02 -19.89
C ALA A 468 -4.89 18.72 -21.25
N ASN A 469 -5.02 17.96 -22.33
CA ASN A 469 -5.25 18.45 -23.69
C ASN A 469 -6.71 18.38 -24.14
N SER A 470 -7.64 18.11 -23.21
CA SER A 470 -9.04 17.75 -23.48
C SER A 470 -9.19 16.42 -24.22
N THR A 471 -10.00 15.52 -23.68
CA THR A 471 -10.23 14.19 -24.26
C THR A 471 -11.59 13.67 -23.85
N THR A 472 -12.05 12.63 -24.52
CA THR A 472 -13.28 11.92 -24.18
C THR A 472 -12.99 10.66 -23.34
N VAL A 473 -13.99 10.22 -22.57
CA VAL A 473 -13.95 8.96 -21.82
C VAL A 473 -13.68 7.76 -22.74
N ASP A 474 -14.13 7.80 -23.99
CA ASP A 474 -13.90 6.75 -24.97
C ASP A 474 -12.46 6.71 -25.49
N GLU A 475 -11.82 7.87 -25.65
CA GLU A 475 -10.40 7.95 -25.98
C GLU A 475 -9.53 7.44 -24.84
N ILE A 476 -9.83 7.81 -23.59
CA ILE A 476 -9.15 7.25 -22.40
C ILE A 476 -9.30 5.72 -22.38
N SER A 477 -10.50 5.21 -22.70
CA SER A 477 -10.76 3.77 -22.74
C SER A 477 -9.99 3.06 -23.88
N LYS A 478 -9.82 3.71 -25.03
CA LYS A 478 -8.96 3.21 -26.12
C LYS A 478 -7.49 3.16 -25.70
N THR A 479 -7.00 4.21 -25.03
CA THR A 479 -5.64 4.27 -24.48
C THR A 479 -5.40 3.13 -23.47
N TYR A 480 -6.37 2.88 -22.58
CA TYR A 480 -6.26 1.76 -21.65
C TYR A 480 -6.25 0.41 -22.36
N LEU A 481 -7.08 0.23 -23.40
CA LEU A 481 -7.10 -1.00 -24.19
C LEU A 481 -5.77 -1.23 -24.94
N GLN A 482 -5.16 -0.18 -25.48
CA GLN A 482 -3.82 -0.22 -26.09
C GLN A 482 -2.75 -0.62 -25.06
N ASN A 483 -2.80 -0.03 -23.86
CA ASN A 483 -1.91 -0.38 -22.75
C ASN A 483 -2.04 -1.86 -22.35
N LEU A 484 -3.26 -2.42 -22.28
CA LEU A 484 -3.47 -3.86 -22.07
C LEU A 484 -2.91 -4.69 -23.23
N ASN A 485 -3.12 -4.29 -24.48
CA ASN A 485 -2.61 -5.01 -25.65
C ASN A 485 -1.07 -5.05 -25.67
N GLU A 486 -0.41 -3.96 -25.28
CA GLU A 486 1.04 -3.94 -25.10
C GLU A 486 1.47 -4.87 -23.96
N GLN A 487 0.79 -4.80 -22.81
CA GLN A 487 1.06 -5.62 -21.64
C GLN A 487 1.03 -7.12 -21.95
N PHE A 488 -0.04 -7.57 -22.60
CA PHE A 488 -0.29 -8.98 -22.86
C PHE A 488 0.31 -9.48 -24.17
N GLY A 489 0.57 -8.59 -25.13
CA GLY A 489 0.97 -8.95 -26.48
C GLY A 489 0.09 -10.07 -27.06
N ASN A 490 0.71 -11.07 -27.67
CA ASN A 490 -0.01 -12.20 -28.26
C ASN A 490 -0.39 -13.31 -27.26
N SER A 491 -0.07 -13.17 -25.97
CA SER A 491 -0.28 -14.25 -24.97
C SER A 491 -1.72 -14.35 -24.45
N VAL A 492 -2.46 -13.24 -24.43
CA VAL A 492 -3.85 -13.18 -23.96
C VAL A 492 -4.70 -12.47 -25.02
N LYS A 493 -5.93 -12.93 -25.23
CA LYS A 493 -6.94 -12.22 -26.02
C LYS A 493 -7.64 -11.22 -25.12
N VAL A 494 -7.41 -9.93 -25.37
CA VAL A 494 -8.12 -8.83 -24.71
C VAL A 494 -9.40 -8.54 -25.50
N SER A 495 -10.50 -8.34 -24.80
CA SER A 495 -11.81 -8.01 -25.38
C SER A 495 -12.05 -6.51 -25.22
N GLU A 496 -12.79 -5.89 -26.13
CA GLU A 496 -12.98 -4.43 -26.17
C GLU A 496 -13.65 -3.85 -24.91
N ASP A 497 -14.51 -4.64 -24.26
CA ASP A 497 -15.15 -4.28 -23.00
C ASP A 497 -14.16 -4.04 -21.85
N PHE A 498 -12.91 -4.54 -21.93
CA PHE A 498 -11.86 -4.17 -20.98
C PHE A 498 -11.36 -2.74 -21.15
N GLY A 499 -11.73 -2.03 -22.21
CA GLY A 499 -11.40 -0.62 -22.39
C GLY A 499 -11.87 0.24 -21.21
N ILE A 500 -13.00 -0.08 -20.58
CA ILE A 500 -13.55 0.67 -19.43
C ILE A 500 -12.97 0.23 -18.08
N GLU A 501 -12.11 -0.79 -18.02
CA GLU A 501 -11.59 -1.34 -16.75
C GLU A 501 -10.84 -0.28 -15.93
N TRP A 502 -10.23 0.75 -16.56
CA TRP A 502 -9.59 1.85 -15.83
C TRP A 502 -10.52 2.53 -14.83
N SER A 503 -11.80 2.71 -15.19
CA SER A 503 -12.78 3.38 -14.32
C SER A 503 -13.16 2.52 -13.10
N CYS A 504 -12.84 1.22 -13.13
CA CYS A 504 -13.07 0.29 -12.03
C CYS A 504 -11.94 0.29 -10.99
N ILE A 505 -10.85 1.03 -11.22
CA ILE A 505 -9.63 1.03 -10.40
C ILE A 505 -9.68 2.22 -9.42
N PRO A 506 -9.90 1.98 -8.12
CA PRO A 506 -10.04 3.07 -7.15
C PRO A 506 -8.77 3.91 -7.02
N HIS A 507 -7.59 3.29 -7.13
CA HIS A 507 -6.31 3.99 -6.94
C HIS A 507 -6.13 5.22 -7.86
N PHE A 508 -6.68 5.20 -9.08
CA PHE A 508 -6.62 6.35 -9.99
C PHE A 508 -7.39 7.59 -9.48
N HIS A 509 -8.41 7.36 -8.67
CA HIS A 509 -9.23 8.43 -8.08
C HIS A 509 -8.69 8.83 -6.71
N HIS A 510 -8.31 7.83 -5.90
CA HIS A 510 -7.93 8.01 -4.51
C HIS A 510 -6.49 8.51 -4.32
N ALA A 511 -5.56 8.03 -5.14
CA ALA A 511 -4.14 8.28 -4.95
C ALA A 511 -3.39 8.23 -6.29
N PRO A 512 -3.43 9.33 -7.08
CA PRO A 512 -2.76 9.37 -8.36
C PRO A 512 -1.27 8.96 -8.28
N PHE A 513 -0.84 8.15 -9.25
CA PHE A 513 0.49 7.56 -9.40
C PHE A 513 0.93 6.61 -8.28
N TYR A 514 0.03 6.16 -7.40
CA TYR A 514 0.42 5.26 -6.30
C TYR A 514 0.87 3.88 -6.77
N CYS A 515 0.31 3.36 -7.88
CA CYS A 515 0.49 1.97 -8.29
C CYS A 515 1.97 1.55 -8.47
N TYR A 516 2.88 2.45 -8.86
CA TYR A 516 4.30 2.06 -9.00
C TYR A 516 4.95 1.63 -7.68
N ALA A 517 4.43 2.11 -6.52
CA ALA A 517 4.98 1.75 -5.22
C ALA A 517 4.87 0.23 -4.95
N TYR A 518 3.80 -0.41 -5.43
CA TYR A 518 3.67 -1.87 -5.37
C TYR A 518 4.76 -2.57 -6.19
N ALA A 519 4.95 -2.15 -7.45
CA ALA A 519 5.97 -2.74 -8.32
C ALA A 519 7.39 -2.51 -7.77
N PHE A 520 7.67 -1.32 -7.26
CA PHE A 520 8.92 -0.98 -6.58
C PHE A 520 9.16 -1.91 -5.39
N GLY A 521 8.23 -1.97 -4.44
CA GLY A 521 8.40 -2.73 -3.21
C GLY A 521 8.53 -4.23 -3.46
N ASN A 522 7.75 -4.77 -4.42
CA ASN A 522 7.83 -6.17 -4.79
C ASN A 522 9.16 -6.51 -5.47
N LEU A 523 9.64 -5.72 -6.44
CA LEU A 523 10.92 -5.99 -7.11
C LEU A 523 12.12 -5.78 -6.17
N LEU A 524 12.03 -4.80 -5.25
CA LEU A 524 13.01 -4.63 -4.18
C LEU A 524 13.04 -5.87 -3.29
N ALA A 525 11.89 -6.36 -2.80
CA ALA A 525 11.81 -7.57 -1.99
C ALA A 525 12.38 -8.81 -2.69
N LEU A 526 12.10 -8.99 -3.98
CA LEU A 526 12.65 -10.09 -4.78
C LEU A 526 14.17 -10.00 -4.94
N SER A 527 14.69 -8.80 -5.14
CA SER A 527 16.14 -8.56 -5.24
C SER A 527 16.85 -8.83 -3.91
N LEU A 528 16.25 -8.41 -2.79
CA LEU A 528 16.74 -8.73 -1.43
C LEU A 528 16.67 -10.24 -1.17
N PHE A 529 15.59 -10.91 -1.59
CA PHE A 529 15.42 -12.35 -1.41
C PHE A 529 16.47 -13.13 -2.19
N GLN A 530 16.81 -12.71 -3.41
CA GLN A 530 17.92 -13.32 -4.14
C GLN A 530 19.28 -13.12 -3.48
N ARG A 531 19.54 -11.95 -2.88
CA ARG A 531 20.74 -11.77 -2.03
C ARG A 531 20.73 -12.76 -0.87
N TYR A 532 19.61 -12.90 -0.17
CA TYR A 532 19.47 -13.92 0.88
C TYR A 532 19.77 -15.33 0.36
N LYS A 533 19.28 -15.73 -0.82
CA LYS A 533 19.57 -17.06 -1.38
C LYS A 533 21.05 -17.27 -1.71
N LYS A 534 21.83 -16.20 -1.95
CA LYS A 534 23.28 -16.26 -2.24
C LYS A 534 24.13 -16.18 -0.97
N GLU A 535 23.79 -15.27 -0.06
CA GLU A 535 24.56 -14.95 1.16
C GLU A 535 24.12 -15.76 2.38
N GLY A 536 22.96 -16.40 2.34
CA GLY A 536 22.39 -17.12 3.48
C GLY A 536 22.08 -16.20 4.66
N LYS A 537 22.26 -16.72 5.89
CA LYS A 537 21.91 -16.01 7.13
C LYS A 537 22.71 -14.72 7.36
N GLU A 538 23.89 -14.59 6.75
CA GLU A 538 24.74 -13.39 6.83
C GLU A 538 24.07 -12.14 6.22
N PHE A 539 23.03 -12.33 5.40
CA PHE A 539 22.25 -11.21 4.85
C PHE A 539 21.30 -10.58 5.89
N ALA A 540 20.86 -11.33 6.91
CA ALA A 540 19.84 -10.86 7.85
C ALA A 540 20.17 -9.52 8.55
N PRO A 541 21.41 -9.26 9.02
CA PRO A 541 21.79 -7.95 9.55
C PRO A 541 21.61 -6.81 8.54
N THR A 542 21.91 -7.03 7.27
CA THR A 542 21.71 -6.02 6.21
C THR A 542 20.23 -5.71 6.02
N TYR A 543 19.40 -6.76 5.93
CA TYR A 543 17.95 -6.60 5.84
C TYR A 543 17.36 -5.85 7.05
N MET A 544 17.78 -6.19 8.28
CA MET A 544 17.33 -5.49 9.48
C MET A 544 17.77 -4.02 9.52
N ARG A 545 18.96 -3.68 9.00
CA ARG A 545 19.39 -2.27 8.87
C ARG A 545 18.50 -1.47 7.91
N ILE A 546 18.01 -2.10 6.84
CA ILE A 546 17.08 -1.47 5.91
C ILE A 546 15.75 -1.20 6.60
N LEU A 547 15.16 -2.21 7.27
CA LEU A 547 13.87 -2.04 7.95
C LEU A 547 13.94 -1.05 9.12
N SER A 548 14.99 -1.13 9.94
CA SER A 548 15.16 -0.25 11.11
C SER A 548 15.48 1.19 10.76
N ALA A 549 15.77 1.50 9.50
CA ALA A 549 15.96 2.88 9.05
C ALA A 549 14.65 3.67 9.06
N GLY A 550 13.49 3.03 8.88
CA GLY A 550 12.22 3.74 8.69
C GLY A 550 12.34 4.81 7.61
N GLY A 551 11.90 6.03 7.93
CA GLY A 551 12.04 7.22 7.10
C GLY A 551 13.29 8.07 7.37
N THR A 552 14.27 7.58 8.13
CA THR A 552 15.47 8.38 8.50
C THR A 552 16.47 8.60 7.35
N LYS A 553 16.28 7.93 6.21
CA LYS A 553 17.15 8.05 5.03
C LYS A 553 16.32 8.01 3.76
N LYS A 554 16.76 8.77 2.75
CA LYS A 554 16.27 8.65 1.38
C LYS A 554 16.45 7.20 0.86
N PRO A 555 15.45 6.59 0.18
CA PRO A 555 15.53 5.21 -0.29
C PRO A 555 16.79 4.88 -1.09
N GLU A 556 17.17 5.72 -2.05
CA GLU A 556 18.38 5.52 -2.87
C GLU A 556 19.64 5.46 -2.00
N LYS A 557 19.74 6.35 -1.01
CA LYS A 557 20.89 6.42 -0.11
C LYS A 557 20.94 5.19 0.81
N LEU A 558 19.81 4.84 1.41
CA LEU A 558 19.67 3.70 2.31
C LEU A 558 20.11 2.39 1.64
N LEU A 559 19.63 2.16 0.42
CA LEU A 559 19.90 0.92 -0.31
C LEU A 559 21.33 0.90 -0.86
N ARG A 560 21.87 2.04 -1.30
CA ARG A 560 23.27 2.13 -1.76
C ARG A 560 24.28 1.82 -0.66
N GLU A 561 24.04 2.30 0.55
CA GLU A 561 24.84 1.95 1.74
C GLU A 561 24.80 0.44 2.06
N SER A 562 23.78 -0.26 1.57
CA SER A 562 23.64 -1.72 1.67
C SER A 562 24.15 -2.45 0.42
N GLY A 563 24.82 -1.76 -0.51
CA GLY A 563 25.38 -2.34 -1.74
C GLY A 563 24.38 -2.51 -2.89
N MET A 564 23.23 -1.82 -2.85
CA MET A 564 22.19 -1.92 -3.88
C MET A 564 21.87 -0.54 -4.46
N ASP A 565 22.07 -0.38 -5.76
CA ASP A 565 21.80 0.88 -6.45
C ASP A 565 20.49 0.80 -7.25
N ILE A 566 19.40 1.25 -6.62
CA ILE A 566 18.05 1.27 -7.23
C ILE A 566 17.93 2.26 -8.39
N THR A 567 18.92 3.13 -8.59
CA THR A 567 18.97 4.04 -9.75
C THR A 567 19.39 3.30 -11.04
N LYS A 568 19.85 2.05 -10.93
CA LYS A 568 20.36 1.27 -12.06
C LYS A 568 19.35 0.24 -12.54
N GLN A 569 19.25 0.13 -13.86
CA GLN A 569 18.41 -0.87 -14.52
C GLN A 569 18.67 -2.29 -14.02
N LYS A 570 19.95 -2.63 -13.80
CA LYS A 570 20.35 -3.97 -13.38
C LYS A 570 19.69 -4.40 -12.06
N PHE A 571 19.54 -3.48 -11.10
CA PHE A 571 18.91 -3.79 -9.83
C PHE A 571 17.48 -4.31 -10.01
N TRP A 572 16.66 -3.59 -10.79
CA TRP A 572 15.29 -3.99 -11.07
C TRP A 572 15.20 -5.24 -11.95
N GLN A 573 16.16 -5.43 -12.86
CA GLN A 573 16.23 -6.62 -13.71
C GLN A 573 16.45 -7.88 -12.87
N ASP A 574 17.30 -7.83 -11.85
CA ASP A 574 17.54 -8.98 -10.98
C ASP A 574 16.19 -9.49 -10.40
N GLY A 575 15.30 -8.60 -9.93
CA GLY A 575 13.96 -8.98 -9.48
C GLY A 575 13.10 -9.70 -10.55
N PHE A 576 13.20 -9.32 -11.82
CA PHE A 576 12.54 -10.02 -12.92
C PHE A 576 13.18 -11.35 -13.28
N ASP A 577 14.50 -11.47 -13.15
CA ASP A 577 15.21 -12.73 -13.39
C ASP A 577 14.71 -13.81 -12.42
N TYR A 578 14.44 -13.45 -11.16
CA TYR A 578 13.78 -14.36 -10.21
C TYR A 578 12.41 -14.82 -10.71
N ILE A 579 11.56 -13.90 -11.19
CA ILE A 579 10.22 -14.23 -11.71
C ILE A 579 10.36 -15.16 -12.93
N GLN A 580 11.32 -14.88 -13.81
CA GLN A 580 11.59 -15.71 -14.98
C GLN A 580 12.03 -17.13 -14.59
N ASP A 581 12.83 -17.27 -13.54
CA ASP A 581 13.22 -18.57 -12.98
C ASP A 581 12.01 -19.32 -12.42
N GLN A 582 11.09 -18.63 -11.73
CA GLN A 582 9.85 -19.23 -11.25
C GLN A 582 8.96 -19.73 -12.38
N VAL A 583 8.81 -18.96 -13.46
CA VAL A 583 8.08 -19.39 -14.67
C VAL A 583 8.73 -20.62 -15.31
N SER A 584 10.07 -20.64 -15.35
CA SER A 584 10.84 -21.77 -15.87
C SER A 584 10.70 -23.01 -15.00
N GLU A 585 10.74 -22.87 -13.67
CA GLU A 585 10.51 -23.95 -12.71
C GLU A 585 9.10 -24.52 -12.84
N LEU A 586 8.07 -23.67 -12.96
CA LEU A 586 6.71 -24.13 -13.20
C LEU A 586 6.62 -25.00 -14.47
N SER A 587 7.40 -24.67 -15.51
CA SER A 587 7.43 -25.44 -16.75
C SER A 587 8.03 -26.84 -16.56
N LYS A 588 8.99 -27.00 -15.64
CA LYS A 588 9.58 -28.31 -15.29
C LYS A 588 8.65 -29.16 -14.40
N LEU A 589 7.72 -28.52 -13.70
CA LEU A 589 6.70 -29.20 -12.88
C LEU A 589 5.47 -29.66 -13.68
N ASN A 590 5.39 -29.29 -14.97
CA ASN A 590 4.22 -29.53 -15.81
C ASN A 590 4.12 -30.93 -16.40
#